data_AF-A0A2V4A234-F1
#
_entry.id   AF-A0A2V4A234-F1
#
_cell.length_a   1.000
_cell.length_b   1.000
_cell.length_c   1.000
_cell.angle_alpha   90.00
_cell.angle_beta   90.00
_cell.angle_gamma   90.00
#
_symmetry.space_group_name_H-M   'P 1'
#
loop_
_entity.id
_entity.type
_entity.pdbx_description
1 polymer ?
#
loop_
_entity_poly.entity_id
_entity_poly.type
_entity_poly.pdbx_seq_one_letter_code
_entity_poly.pdbx_strand_id
1 'polypeptide(L)'
;MSWLNKFTNPIKAIGEVISDNNTTVDEKLERVKQIQEEANDATTERTKIDMSSDSWLSKNIRPLVFLYLLISYTVFSILDSSGVFHMRQEFITILEELLKGVSLYYFVGRSGEKIMDIIKKRK
;
A
#
# COMPACT_ATOMS: atom_id res chain seq x y z
N MET A 1 2.46 -15.80 7.95
CA MET A 1 2.84 -14.74 6.99
C MET A 1 3.39 -13.54 7.76
N SER A 2 4.71 -13.35 7.82
CA SER A 2 5.39 -12.31 8.64
C SER A 2 5.45 -10.93 7.95
N TRP A 3 5.31 -10.87 6.62
CA TRP A 3 5.59 -9.67 5.85
C TRP A 3 4.42 -8.68 5.76
N LEU A 4 3.16 -9.13 5.84
CA LEU A 4 1.97 -8.25 5.90
C LEU A 4 1.99 -7.31 7.12
N ASN A 5 2.58 -7.78 8.22
CA ASN A 5 2.78 -6.97 9.42
C ASN A 5 3.67 -5.76 9.14
N LYS A 6 4.65 -5.88 8.22
CA LYS A 6 5.53 -4.75 7.86
C LYS A 6 4.77 -3.59 7.22
N PHE A 7 3.66 -3.85 6.52
CA PHE A 7 2.84 -2.83 5.86
C PHE A 7 1.66 -2.33 6.69
N THR A 8 1.14 -3.16 7.59
CA THR A 8 0.00 -2.80 8.45
C THR A 8 0.42 -2.08 9.73
N ASN A 9 1.64 -2.32 10.22
CA ASN A 9 2.17 -1.66 11.41
C ASN A 9 2.28 -0.13 11.26
N PRO A 10 2.78 0.44 10.14
CA PRO A 10 2.82 1.88 9.95
C PRO A 10 1.44 2.55 9.96
N ILE A 11 0.42 1.91 9.35
CA ILE A 11 -0.96 2.43 9.34
C ILE A 11 -1.52 2.50 10.76
N LYS A 12 -1.30 1.45 11.56
CA LYS A 12 -1.75 1.42 12.96
C LYS A 12 -1.04 2.47 13.80
N ALA A 13 0.28 2.60 13.64
CA ALA A 13 1.07 3.61 14.34
C ALA A 13 0.61 5.04 14.03
N ILE A 14 0.34 5.35 12.75
CA ILE A 14 -0.23 6.64 12.35
C ILE A 14 -1.61 6.86 12.98
N GLY A 15 -2.47 5.83 13.02
CA GLY A 15 -3.77 5.88 13.67
C GLY A 15 -3.69 6.24 15.15
N GLU A 16 -2.77 5.60 15.89
CA GLU A 16 -2.53 5.88 17.31
C GLU A 16 -2.05 7.32 17.55
N VAL A 17 -1.11 7.82 16.74
CA VAL A 17 -0.61 9.20 16.84
C VAL A 17 -1.72 10.23 16.62
N ILE A 18 -2.63 9.98 15.68
CA ILE A 18 -3.76 10.88 15.40
C ILE A 18 -4.76 10.88 16.56
N SER A 19 -5.06 9.69 17.10
CA SER A 19 -6.02 9.48 18.17
C SER A 19 -5.56 9.96 19.54
N ASP A 20 -4.27 10.23 19.74
CA ASP A 20 -3.74 10.75 21.00
C ASP A 20 -4.20 12.21 21.24
N ASN A 21 -5.03 12.45 22.23
CA ASN A 21 -5.57 13.78 22.52
C ASN A 21 -4.62 14.67 23.34
N ASN A 22 -3.52 14.12 23.86
CA ASN A 22 -2.59 14.83 24.73
C ASN A 22 -1.39 15.46 23.99
N THR A 23 -1.30 15.28 22.67
CA THR A 23 -0.22 15.82 21.85
C THR A 23 -0.66 17.00 20.99
N THR A 24 0.27 17.93 20.77
CA THR A 24 0.03 19.11 19.94
C THR A 24 0.02 18.75 18.45
N VAL A 25 -0.58 19.62 17.63
CA VAL A 25 -0.68 19.41 16.17
C VAL A 25 0.71 19.29 15.53
N ASP A 26 1.68 20.06 16.00
CA ASP A 26 3.05 20.06 15.47
C ASP A 26 3.78 18.75 15.83
N GLU A 27 3.64 18.26 17.07
CA GLU A 27 4.19 16.95 17.49
C GLU A 27 3.57 15.78 16.73
N LYS A 28 2.26 15.81 16.46
CA LYS A 28 1.59 14.80 15.64
C LYS A 28 2.15 14.78 14.21
N LEU A 29 2.41 15.96 13.64
CA LEU A 29 2.94 16.07 12.30
C LEU A 29 4.35 15.49 12.19
N GLU A 30 5.21 15.75 13.18
CA GLU A 30 6.57 15.20 13.24
C GLU A 30 6.57 13.69 13.38
N ARG A 31 5.75 13.13 14.28
CA ARG A 31 5.63 11.68 14.45
C ARG A 31 5.09 10.99 13.20
N VAL A 32 4.08 11.55 12.54
CA VAL A 32 3.55 11.01 11.28
C VAL A 32 4.61 11.03 10.18
N LYS A 33 5.42 12.10 10.10
CA LYS A 33 6.55 12.17 9.14
C LYS A 33 7.59 11.09 9.39
N GLN A 34 8.01 10.89 10.64
CA GLN A 34 8.99 9.86 11.00
C GLN A 34 8.51 8.46 10.62
N ILE A 35 7.26 8.11 10.97
CA ILE A 35 6.68 6.81 10.60
C ILE A 35 6.60 6.65 9.08
N GLN A 36 6.34 7.73 8.36
CA GLN A 36 6.25 7.72 6.90
C GLN A 36 7.62 7.58 6.23
N GLU A 37 8.67 8.22 6.74
CA GLU A 37 10.05 8.07 6.26
C GLU A 37 10.56 6.64 6.49
N GLU A 38 10.38 6.10 7.70
CA GLU A 38 10.74 4.72 8.04
C GLU A 38 10.03 3.69 7.15
N ALA A 39 8.76 3.94 6.82
CA ALA A 39 7.99 3.08 5.91
C ALA A 39 8.43 3.19 4.43
N ASN A 40 9.06 4.31 4.04
CA ASN A 40 9.41 4.63 2.66
C ASN A 40 10.85 4.26 2.29
N ASP A 41 11.81 4.33 3.21
CA ASP A 41 13.26 4.30 2.89
C ASP A 41 13.71 3.04 2.13
N ALA A 42 13.23 1.85 2.50
CA ALA A 42 13.64 0.61 1.84
C ALA A 42 13.04 0.40 0.43
N THR A 43 11.92 1.07 0.11
CA THR A 43 11.16 0.82 -1.14
C THR A 43 11.33 1.95 -2.15
N THR A 44 11.69 3.14 -1.67
CA THR A 44 11.73 4.36 -2.49
C THR A 44 12.93 4.39 -3.44
N GLU A 45 14.11 3.88 -3.06
CA GLU A 45 15.27 3.87 -3.98
C GLU A 45 15.01 3.02 -5.22
N ARG A 46 14.53 1.79 -5.04
CA ARG A 46 14.21 0.90 -6.17
C ARG A 46 13.09 1.46 -7.04
N THR A 47 12.06 2.02 -6.41
CA THR A 47 10.94 2.63 -7.15
C THR A 47 11.36 3.92 -7.86
N LYS A 48 12.28 4.71 -7.29
CA LYS A 48 12.86 5.90 -7.92
C LYS A 48 13.62 5.53 -9.20
N ILE A 49 14.37 4.43 -9.16
CA ILE A 49 15.05 3.88 -10.35
C ILE A 49 13.99 3.42 -11.38
N ASP A 50 12.95 2.70 -10.96
CA ASP A 50 11.89 2.25 -11.87
C ASP A 50 11.05 3.42 -12.45
N MET A 51 11.06 4.58 -11.80
CA MET A 51 10.42 5.82 -12.23
C MET A 51 11.34 6.83 -12.92
N SER A 52 12.64 6.53 -13.02
CA SER A 52 13.61 7.43 -13.66
C SER A 52 13.53 7.39 -15.18
N SER A 53 12.74 6.48 -15.76
CA SER A 53 12.49 6.43 -17.19
C SER A 53 11.44 7.48 -17.59
N ASP A 54 11.70 8.20 -18.68
CA ASP A 54 10.80 9.24 -19.20
C ASP A 54 9.49 8.70 -19.79
N SER A 55 9.30 7.38 -19.84
CA SER A 55 8.10 6.78 -20.40
C SER A 55 6.87 6.97 -19.49
N TRP A 56 5.71 7.22 -20.11
CA TRP A 56 4.42 7.29 -19.41
C TRP A 56 4.11 5.98 -18.63
N LEU A 57 4.56 4.84 -19.17
CA LEU A 57 4.40 3.53 -18.55
C LEU A 57 5.18 3.40 -17.23
N SER A 58 6.43 3.86 -17.21
CA SER A 58 7.28 3.88 -16.01
C SER A 58 6.69 4.74 -14.90
N LYS A 59 6.11 5.90 -15.24
CA LYS A 59 5.45 6.79 -14.27
C LYS A 59 4.19 6.20 -13.66
N ASN A 60 3.49 5.31 -14.38
CA ASN A 60 2.23 4.70 -13.96
C ASN A 60 2.36 3.22 -13.60
N ILE A 61 3.57 2.69 -13.46
CA ILE A 61 3.75 1.25 -13.22
C ILE A 61 3.07 0.78 -11.93
N ARG A 62 3.09 1.60 -10.88
CA ARG A 62 2.47 1.29 -9.57
C ARG A 62 0.96 1.03 -9.65
N PRO A 63 0.12 1.96 -10.15
CA PRO A 63 -1.30 1.69 -10.32
C PRO A 63 -1.60 0.62 -11.38
N LEU A 64 -0.77 0.49 -12.42
CA LEU A 64 -0.99 -0.49 -13.48
C LEU A 64 -0.75 -1.93 -13.00
N VAL A 65 0.24 -2.17 -12.14
CA VAL A 65 0.45 -3.49 -11.52
C VAL A 65 -0.73 -3.89 -10.64
N PHE A 66 -1.28 -2.93 -9.88
CA PHE A 66 -2.50 -3.17 -9.10
C PHE A 66 -3.68 -3.58 -10.00
N LEU A 67 -3.91 -2.83 -11.08
CA LEU A 67 -4.98 -3.12 -12.04
C LEU A 67 -4.78 -4.48 -12.73
N TYR A 68 -3.54 -4.80 -13.12
CA TYR A 68 -3.20 -6.07 -13.74
C TYR A 68 -3.50 -7.26 -12.81
N LEU A 69 -3.12 -7.16 -11.53
CA LEU A 69 -3.40 -8.20 -10.55
C LEU A 69 -4.89 -8.35 -10.30
N LEU A 70 -5.64 -7.25 -10.23
CA LEU A 70 -7.08 -7.28 -10.06
C LEU A 70 -7.78 -7.99 -11.22
N ILE A 71 -7.43 -7.63 -12.47
CA ILE A 71 -8.00 -8.25 -13.67
C ILE A 71 -7.63 -9.73 -13.71
N SER A 72 -6.35 -10.08 -13.46
CA SER A 72 -5.89 -11.46 -13.46
C SER A 72 -6.64 -12.29 -12.42
N TYR A 73 -6.78 -11.76 -11.20
CA TYR A 73 -7.56 -12.39 -10.14
C TYR A 73 -9.01 -12.62 -10.57
N THR A 74 -9.69 -11.61 -11.12
CA THR A 74 -11.07 -11.74 -11.61
C THR A 74 -11.20 -12.78 -12.72
N VAL A 75 -10.30 -12.80 -13.69
CA VAL A 75 -10.30 -13.79 -14.78
C VAL A 75 -10.11 -15.20 -14.23
N PHE A 76 -9.14 -15.41 -13.36
CA PHE A 76 -8.89 -16.72 -12.76
C PHE A 76 -10.04 -17.18 -11.86
N SER A 77 -10.66 -16.28 -11.09
CA SER A 77 -11.86 -16.59 -10.29
C SER A 77 -13.05 -16.99 -11.16
N ILE A 78 -13.24 -16.34 -12.31
CA ILE A 78 -14.31 -16.72 -13.26
C ILE A 78 -14.03 -18.10 -13.87
N LEU A 79 -12.78 -18.37 -14.27
CA LEU A 79 -12.38 -19.66 -14.83
C LEU A 79 -12.55 -20.80 -13.82
N ASP A 80 -12.16 -20.57 -12.56
CA ASP A 80 -12.35 -21.54 -11.47
C ASP A 80 -13.84 -21.78 -11.17
N SER A 81 -14.63 -20.70 -11.11
CA SER A 81 -16.09 -20.78 -10.92
C SER A 81 -16.83 -21.44 -12.07
N SER A 82 -16.27 -21.44 -13.29
CA SER A 82 -16.88 -22.05 -14.47
C SER A 82 -16.79 -23.59 -14.47
N GLY A 83 -16.04 -24.19 -13.54
CA GLY A 83 -15.88 -25.63 -13.43
C GLY A 83 -15.01 -26.28 -14.51
N VAL A 84 -14.44 -25.48 -15.42
CA VAL A 84 -13.56 -25.94 -16.51
C VAL A 84 -12.13 -26.24 -16.00
N PHE A 85 -11.73 -25.59 -14.92
CA PHE A 85 -10.41 -25.73 -14.31
C PHE A 85 -10.54 -25.52 -12.80
N HIS A 86 -9.94 -26.37 -11.98
CA HIS A 86 -9.90 -26.19 -10.52
C HIS A 86 -8.52 -25.70 -10.09
N MET A 87 -8.47 -24.46 -9.61
CA MET A 87 -7.27 -23.93 -8.98
C MET A 87 -7.09 -24.54 -7.59
N ARG A 88 -5.85 -24.91 -7.26
CA ARG A 88 -5.57 -25.36 -5.90
C ARG A 88 -5.69 -24.20 -4.92
N GLN A 89 -6.16 -24.51 -3.71
CA GLN A 89 -6.38 -23.50 -2.67
C GLN A 89 -5.12 -22.69 -2.34
N GLU A 90 -3.92 -23.28 -2.45
CA GLU A 90 -2.67 -22.56 -2.20
C GLU A 90 -2.44 -21.45 -3.24
N PHE A 91 -2.82 -21.67 -4.51
CA PHE A 91 -2.68 -20.67 -5.56
C PHE A 91 -3.61 -19.49 -5.33
N ILE A 92 -4.87 -19.76 -4.96
CA ILE A 92 -5.85 -18.72 -4.61
C ILE A 92 -5.33 -17.89 -3.43
N THR A 93 -4.82 -18.55 -2.40
CA THR A 93 -4.29 -17.90 -1.19
C THR A 93 -3.11 -16.98 -1.52
N ILE A 94 -2.15 -17.44 -2.34
CA ILE A 94 -1.00 -16.63 -2.74
C ILE A 94 -1.44 -15.42 -3.57
N LEU A 95 -2.37 -15.60 -4.52
CA LEU A 95 -2.93 -14.51 -5.33
C LEU A 95 -3.63 -13.45 -4.47
N GLU A 96 -4.43 -13.90 -3.50
CA GLU A 96 -5.12 -13.02 -2.55
C GLU A 96 -4.11 -12.25 -1.68
N GLU A 97 -3.06 -12.91 -1.19
CA GLU A 97 -2.01 -12.31 -0.38
C GLU A 97 -1.23 -11.24 -1.16
N LEU A 98 -0.88 -11.52 -2.42
CA LEU A 98 -0.23 -10.57 -3.33
C LEU A 98 -1.14 -9.38 -3.63
N LEU A 99 -2.43 -9.61 -3.92
CA LEU A 99 -3.39 -8.54 -4.19
C LEU A 99 -3.57 -7.63 -2.97
N LYS A 100 -3.70 -8.20 -1.77
CA LYS A 100 -3.75 -7.43 -0.50
C LYS A 100 -2.48 -6.62 -0.29
N GLY A 101 -1.30 -7.21 -0.53
CA GLY A 101 -0.01 -6.53 -0.40
C GLY A 101 0.14 -5.33 -1.33
N VAL A 102 -0.18 -5.50 -2.61
CA VAL A 102 -0.10 -4.40 -3.59
C VAL A 102 -1.16 -3.33 -3.32
N SER A 103 -2.36 -3.72 -2.90
CA SER A 103 -3.40 -2.77 -2.48
C SER A 103 -2.92 -1.92 -1.30
N LEU A 104 -2.42 -2.56 -0.24
CA LEU A 104 -1.87 -1.89 0.94
C LEU A 104 -0.74 -0.95 0.54
N TYR A 105 0.21 -1.40 -0.27
CA TYR A 105 1.32 -0.56 -0.73
C TYR A 105 0.84 0.69 -1.50
N TYR A 106 -0.13 0.53 -2.41
CA TYR A 106 -0.71 1.65 -3.16
C TYR A 106 -1.42 2.67 -2.26
N PHE A 107 -2.14 2.19 -1.23
CA PHE A 107 -2.88 3.06 -0.32
C PHE A 107 -2.05 3.65 0.82
N VAL A 108 -1.02 2.96 1.33
CA VAL A 108 -0.16 3.43 2.45
C VAL A 108 0.54 4.73 2.08
N GLY A 109 1.20 4.79 0.92
CA GLY A 109 1.90 6.00 0.48
C GLY A 109 0.96 7.20 0.27
N ARG A 110 -0.22 6.96 -0.31
CA ARG A 110 -1.25 8.00 -0.54
C ARG A 110 -1.97 8.43 0.73
N SER A 111 -2.03 7.57 1.76
CA SER A 111 -2.74 7.86 3.00
C SER A 111 -1.93 8.77 3.92
N GLY A 112 -0.61 8.59 4.00
CA GLY A 112 0.27 9.46 4.78
C GLY A 112 0.21 10.93 4.32
N GLU A 113 0.29 11.18 3.01
CA GLU A 113 0.17 12.52 2.43
C GLU A 113 -1.15 13.21 2.80
N LYS A 114 -2.28 12.48 2.67
CA LYS A 114 -3.61 13.00 3.03
C LYS A 114 -3.77 13.24 4.53
N ILE A 115 -3.20 12.38 5.37
CA ILE A 115 -3.25 12.53 6.83
C ILE A 115 -2.50 13.79 7.26
N MET A 116 -1.33 14.04 6.69
CA MET A 116 -0.57 15.27 6.92
C MET A 116 -1.38 16.52 6.52
N ASP A 117 -2.06 16.48 5.37
CA ASP A 117 -2.93 17.58 4.91
C ASP A 117 -4.12 17.82 5.86
N ILE A 118 -4.75 16.76 6.39
CA ILE A 118 -5.85 16.86 7.34
C ILE A 118 -5.38 17.44 8.68
N ILE A 119 -4.23 16.99 9.19
CA ILE A 119 -3.65 17.51 10.44
C ILE A 119 -3.30 18.99 10.28
N LYS A 120 -2.68 19.38 9.15
CA LYS A 120 -2.31 20.77 8.85
C LYS A 120 -3.53 21.70 8.77
N LYS A 121 -4.67 21.22 8.25
CA LYS A 121 -5.94 21.98 8.18
C LYS A 121 -6.65 22.15 9.53
N ARG A 122 -6.29 21.38 10.56
CA ARG A 122 -6.84 21.53 11.93
C ARG A 122 -6.11 22.58 12.77
N LYS A 123 -5.03 23.17 12.25
CA LYS A 123 -4.32 24.31 12.82
C LYS A 123 -5.02 25.61 12.43
#